data_AF-A0A7Y5K8Z4-F1
#
_entry.id   AF-A0A7Y5K8Z4-F1
#
_cell.length_a   1.000
_cell.length_b   1.000
_cell.length_c   1.000
_cell.angle_alpha   90.00
_cell.angle_beta   90.00
_cell.angle_gamma   90.00
#
_symmetry.space_group_name_H-M   'P 1'
#
loop_
_entity.id
_entity.type
_entity.pdbx_description
1 polymer ?
#
loop_
_entity_poly.entity_id
_entity_poly.type
_entity_poly.pdbx_seq_one_letter_code
_entity_poly.pdbx_strand_id
1 'polypeptide(L)' 'MTFKEIFKPSIIQEWTSLLKEKGLRAFIKEKGWKIVIAVFVFYLVRDSILYLIIPLMIAQGFICG' A
#
# COMPACT_ATOMS: atom_id res chain seq x y z
N MET A 1 21.92 0.18 17.14
CA MET A 1 20.94 -0.25 16.11
C MET A 1 21.03 0.72 14.95
N THR A 2 21.45 0.25 13.78
CA THR A 2 21.75 1.09 12.62
C THR A 2 20.48 1.31 11.81
N PHE A 3 20.19 2.56 11.40
CA PHE A 3 18.99 2.95 10.64
C PHE A 3 18.66 2.08 9.41
N LYS A 4 19.67 1.42 8.82
CA LYS A 4 19.50 0.45 7.72
C LYS A 4 18.60 -0.74 8.06
N GLU A 5 18.56 -1.17 9.32
CA GLU A 5 17.78 -2.35 9.71
C GLU A 5 16.28 -2.04 9.86
N ILE A 6 15.92 -0.79 10.15
CA ILE A 6 14.53 -0.33 10.22
C ILE A 6 13.89 -0.29 8.82
N PHE A 7 14.66 0.12 7.81
CA PHE A 7 14.17 0.27 6.44
C PHE A 7 14.10 -1.03 5.64
N LYS A 8 14.60 -2.13 6.21
CA LYS A 8 14.62 -3.43 5.54
C LYS A 8 13.94 -4.49 6.42
N PRO A 9 12.63 -4.34 6.70
CA PRO A 9 11.90 -5.34 7.47
C PRO A 9 12.02 -6.71 6.80
N SER A 10 12.18 -7.74 7.63
CA SER A 10 12.35 -9.16 7.21
C SER A 10 11.29 -9.62 6.20
N ILE A 11 10.09 -9.03 6.27
CA ILE A 11 8.99 -9.21 5.32
C ILE A 11 9.41 -8.89 3.88
N ILE A 12 10.06 -7.75 3.62
CA ILE A 12 10.43 -7.35 2.25
C ILE A 12 11.53 -8.27 1.71
N GLN A 13 12.46 -8.70 2.58
CA GLN A 13 13.49 -9.66 2.21
C GLN A 13 12.88 -11.00 1.80
N GLU A 14 11.94 -11.54 2.58
CA GLU A 14 11.23 -12.80 2.29
C GLU A 14 10.49 -12.73 0.95
N TRP A 15 9.87 -11.58 0.63
CA TRP A 15 9.13 -11.43 -0.62
C TRP A 15 10.08 -11.35 -1.82
N THR A 16 11.21 -10.66 -1.64
CA THR A 16 12.24 -10.54 -2.68
C THR A 16 12.92 -11.89 -2.94
N SER A 17 13.20 -12.69 -1.91
CA SER A 17 13.77 -14.03 -2.07
C SER A 17 12.78 -14.98 -2.74
N LEU A 18 11.49 -14.98 -2.33
CA LEU A 18 10.45 -15.78 -2.97
C LEU A 18 10.29 -15.48 -4.48
N LEU A 19 10.33 -14.19 -4.84
CA LEU A 19 10.30 -13.75 -6.25
C LEU A 19 11.54 -14.22 -7.02
N LYS A 20 12.71 -14.20 -6.39
CA LYS A 20 13.99 -14.57 -7.01
C LYS A 20 14.19 -16.08 -7.16
N GLU A 21 13.72 -16.88 -6.20
CA GLU A 21 13.84 -18.35 -6.21
C GLU A 21 12.72 -19.05 -6.99
N LYS A 22 11.46 -18.68 -6.73
CA LYS A 22 10.30 -19.39 -7.29
C LYS A 22 9.61 -18.64 -8.44
N GLY A 23 10.04 -17.42 -8.73
CA GLY A 23 9.50 -16.58 -9.79
C GLY A 23 8.12 -15.96 -9.47
N LEU A 24 7.64 -15.12 -10.39
CA LEU A 24 6.36 -14.40 -10.29
C LEU A 24 5.15 -15.32 -10.07
N ARG A 25 5.19 -16.54 -10.63
CA ARG A 25 4.07 -17.49 -10.58
C ARG A 25 3.81 -18.00 -9.16
N ALA A 26 4.87 -18.30 -8.41
CA ALA A 26 4.74 -18.73 -7.02
C ALA A 26 4.39 -17.56 -6.09
N PHE A 27 4.92 -16.37 -6.37
CA PHE A 27 4.59 -15.16 -5.63
C PHE A 27 3.09 -14.83 -5.70
N ILE A 28 2.49 -14.89 -6.91
CA ILE A 28 1.04 -14.69 -7.08
C ILE A 28 0.25 -15.81 -6.39
N LYS A 29 0.72 -17.06 -6.43
CA LYS A 29 0.03 -18.19 -5.79
C LYS A 29 0.04 -18.10 -4.26
N GLU A 30 1.16 -17.69 -3.65
CA GLU A 30 1.31 -17.59 -2.20
C GLU A 30 0.81 -16.25 -1.62
N LYS A 31 0.98 -15.14 -2.35
CA LYS A 31 0.71 -13.78 -1.85
C LYS A 31 -0.37 -13.03 -2.65
N GLY A 32 -0.97 -13.63 -3.68
CA GLY A 32 -1.98 -12.99 -4.52
C GLY A 32 -3.18 -12.42 -3.75
N TRP A 33 -3.67 -13.15 -2.74
CA TRP A 33 -4.73 -12.66 -1.86
C TRP A 33 -4.34 -11.38 -1.11
N LYS A 34 -3.06 -11.24 -0.72
CA LYS A 34 -2.55 -10.02 -0.07
C LYS A 34 -2.55 -8.83 -1.03
N ILE A 35 -2.30 -9.06 -2.32
CA ILE A 35 -2.40 -8.02 -3.36
C ILE A 35 -3.85 -7.55 -3.48
N VAL A 36 -4.80 -8.47 -3.51
CA VAL A 36 -6.24 -8.13 -3.55
C VAL A 36 -6.64 -7.31 -2.33
N ILE A 37 -6.24 -7.72 -1.13
CA ILE A 37 -6.48 -6.95 0.10
C ILE A 37 -5.83 -5.56 0.00
N ALA A 38 -4.58 -5.47 -0.46
CA ALA A 38 -3.88 -4.20 -0.59
C ALA A 38 -4.59 -3.25 -1.57
N VAL A 39 -5.06 -3.75 -2.72
CA VAL A 39 -5.85 -2.97 -3.69
C VAL A 39 -7.19 -2.55 -3.10
N PHE A 40 -7.86 -3.46 -2.38
CA PHE A 40 -9.14 -3.17 -1.73
C PHE A 40 -9.00 -2.09 -0.65
N VAL A 41 -8.01 -2.21 0.23
CA VAL A 41 -7.71 -1.19 1.26
C VAL A 41 -7.30 0.13 0.62
N PHE A 42 -6.48 0.09 -0.44
CA PHE A 42 -6.10 1.30 -1.18
C PHE A 42 -7.34 2.05 -1.72
N TYR A 43 -8.30 1.32 -2.29
CA TYR A 43 -9.55 1.92 -2.77
C TYR A 43 -10.44 2.44 -1.64
N LEU A 44 -10.55 1.71 -0.53
CA LEU A 44 -11.30 2.17 0.65
C LEU A 44 -10.73 3.45 1.23
N VAL A 45 -9.40 3.50 1.37
CA VAL A 45 -8.69 4.67 1.88
C VAL A 45 -8.83 5.83 0.90
N ARG A 46 -8.67 5.59 -0.41
CA ARG A 46 -8.88 6.63 -1.44
C ARG A 46 -10.28 7.24 -1.35
N ASP A 47 -11.32 6.40 -1.27
CA ASP A 47 -12.70 6.86 -1.22
C ASP A 47 -12.94 7.68 0.06
N SER A 48 -12.52 7.16 1.21
CA SER A 48 -12.61 7.84 2.50
C SER A 48 -11.86 9.16 2.52
N ILE A 49 -10.62 9.18 2.03
CA ILE A 49 -9.79 10.38 1.95
C ILE A 49 -10.42 11.42 1.02
N LEU A 50 -10.96 11.01 -0.12
CA LEU A 50 -11.58 11.93 -1.07
C LEU A 50 -12.75 12.68 -0.42
N TYR A 51 -13.62 11.97 0.31
CA TYR A 51 -14.73 12.57 1.04
C TYR A 51 -14.31 13.36 2.28
N LEU A 52 -13.10 13.17 2.81
CA LEU A 52 -12.55 14.00 3.88
C LEU A 52 -11.89 15.26 3.34
N ILE A 53 -11.12 15.13 2.27
CA ILE A 53 -10.36 16.22 1.66
C ILE A 53 -11.29 17.21 0.96
N ILE A 54 -12.28 16.75 0.18
CA ILE A 54 -13.16 17.65 -0.58
C ILE A 54 -13.91 18.65 0.34
N PRO A 55 -14.61 18.22 1.41
CA PRO A 55 -15.29 19.15 2.31
C PRO A 55 -14.33 20.07 3.06
N LEU A 56 -13.14 19.58 3.43
CA LEU A 56 -12.12 20.41 4.07
C LEU A 56 -11.63 21.50 3.12
N MET A 57 -11.38 21.16 1.85
CA MET A 57 -10.99 22.13 0.83
C MET A 57 -12.09 23.16 0.53
N ILE A 58 -13.36 22.74 0.57
CA ILE A 58 -14.51 23.65 0.44
C ILE A 58 -14.62 24.57 1.66
N ALA A 59 -14.53 24.03 2.88
CA ALA A 59 -14.59 24.80 4.11
C ALA A 59 -13.44 25.82 4.25
N GLN A 60 -12.28 25.51 3.67
CA GLN A 60 -11.12 26.40 3.61
C GLN A 60 -11.19 27.41 2.45
N GLY A 61 -12.23 27.37 1.61
CA GLY A 61 -12.43 28.31 0.50
C GLY A 61 -11.54 28.06 -0.74
N PHE A 62 -10.88 26.91 -0.82
CA PHE A 62 -9.97 26.58 -1.95
C PHE A 62 -10.72 26.25 -3.26
N ILE A 63 -11.98 25.80 -3.17
CA ILE A 63 -12.76 25.29 -4.32
C ILE A 63 -14.07 26.09 -4.53
N CYS A 64 -14.54 26.82 -3.53
CA CYS A 64 -15.71 27.69 -3.63
C CYS A 64 -15.39 29.07 -3.02
N GLY A 65 -14.68 29.88 -3.81
CA GLY A 65 -14.56 31.32 -3.68
C GLY A 65 -14.89 31.96 -5.01
#